data_AF-A0A6G3WHY3-F1
#
_entry.id   AF-A0A6G3WHY3-F1
#
_cell.length_a   1.000
_cell.length_b   1.000
_cell.length_c   1.000
_cell.angle_alpha   90.00
_cell.angle_beta   90.00
_cell.angle_gamma   90.00
#
_symmetry.space_group_name_H-M   'P 1'
#
loop_
_entity.id
_entity.type
_entity.pdbx_description
1 polymer ?
#
loop_
_entity_poly.entity_id
_entity_poly.type
_entity_poly.pdbx_seq_one_letter_code
_entity_poly.pdbx_strand_id
1 'polypeptide(L)'
;MKYRPSRRTRRLAISTAVVLALAGANGPWLYRFSTERYHEYTINKPEYKAANGHWDFLDVPSEHRINTIHAALLHTGKVLLVAGSGNNQKNFDAKSFRSVLWDPKTEVFKDIPTPKDMFCAGHTQLPDGKLLIAGGTKRYEKL
;
A
#
# COMPACT_ATOMS: atom_id res chain seq x y z
N MET A 1 -15.76 -36.95 52.94
CA MET A 1 -16.69 -37.37 51.86
C MET A 1 -16.32 -36.63 50.58
N LYS A 2 -16.07 -37.32 49.45
CA LYS A 2 -15.77 -36.67 48.17
C LYS A 2 -17.07 -36.16 47.55
N TYR A 3 -17.25 -34.84 47.45
CA TYR A 3 -18.41 -34.22 46.81
C TYR A 3 -18.50 -34.67 45.34
N ARG A 4 -19.65 -35.24 44.95
CA ARG A 4 -19.94 -35.65 43.57
C ARG A 4 -21.04 -34.75 43.00
N PRO A 5 -20.74 -33.86 42.05
CA PRO A 5 -21.74 -32.96 41.49
C PRO A 5 -22.83 -33.74 40.73
N SER A 6 -24.06 -33.23 40.78
CA SER A 6 -25.19 -33.82 40.05
C SER A 6 -24.97 -33.79 38.52
N ARG A 7 -25.60 -34.72 37.78
CA ARG A 7 -25.54 -34.74 36.32
C ARG A 7 -26.00 -33.42 35.69
N ARG A 8 -26.97 -32.73 36.29
CA ARG A 8 -27.50 -31.44 35.84
C ARG A 8 -26.46 -30.33 36.01
N THR A 9 -25.80 -30.28 37.17
CA THR A 9 -24.73 -29.31 37.46
C THR A 9 -23.55 -29.49 36.49
N ARG A 10 -23.14 -30.73 36.23
CA ARG A 10 -22.05 -31.03 35.29
C ARG A 10 -22.40 -30.62 33.86
N ARG A 11 -23.63 -30.88 33.39
CA ARG A 11 -24.09 -30.46 32.06
C ARG A 11 -24.07 -28.95 31.91
N LEU A 12 -24.61 -28.21 32.89
CA LEU A 12 -24.58 -26.74 32.88
C LEU A 12 -23.15 -26.20 32.84
N ALA A 13 -22.25 -26.71 33.67
CA ALA A 13 -20.85 -26.27 33.67
C ALA A 13 -20.16 -26.50 32.32
N ILE A 14 -20.37 -27.67 31.70
CA ILE A 14 -19.83 -27.97 30.37
C ILE A 14 -20.44 -27.05 29.31
N SER A 15 -21.76 -26.87 29.30
CA SER A 15 -22.43 -25.97 28.34
C SER A 15 -21.93 -24.53 28.45
N THR A 16 -21.81 -24.00 29.67
CA THR A 16 -21.26 -22.66 29.90
C THR A 16 -19.81 -22.56 29.44
N ALA A 17 -18.97 -23.55 29.76
CA ALA A 17 -17.58 -23.58 29.32
C ALA A 17 -17.46 -23.60 27.79
N VAL A 18 -18.30 -24.38 27.11
CA VAL A 18 -18.34 -24.43 25.64
C VAL A 18 -18.77 -23.08 25.06
N VAL A 19 -19.82 -22.45 25.59
CA VAL A 19 -20.27 -21.13 25.13
C VAL A 19 -19.19 -20.07 25.33
N LEU A 20 -18.54 -20.04 26.50
CA LEU A 20 -17.46 -19.09 26.77
C LEU A 20 -16.24 -19.34 25.87
N ALA A 21 -15.88 -20.60 25.63
CA ALA A 21 -14.80 -20.93 24.70
C ALA A 21 -15.12 -20.49 23.26
N LEU A 22 -16.36 -20.72 22.80
CA LEU A 22 -16.82 -20.27 21.48
C LEU A 22 -16.86 -18.75 21.39
N ALA A 23 -17.38 -18.05 22.41
CA ALA A 23 -17.39 -16.59 22.45
C ALA A 23 -15.98 -16.01 22.51
N GLY A 24 -15.07 -16.61 23.27
CA GLY A 24 -13.66 -16.20 23.32
C GLY A 24 -12.91 -16.45 22.01
N ALA A 25 -13.20 -17.56 21.33
CA ALA A 25 -12.59 -17.88 20.05
C ALA A 25 -13.13 -17.02 18.88
N ASN A 26 -14.43 -16.73 18.87
CA ASN A 26 -15.09 -16.02 17.75
C ASN A 26 -15.29 -14.52 18.01
N GLY A 27 -15.35 -14.08 19.27
CA GLY A 27 -15.58 -12.69 19.67
C GLY A 27 -14.55 -11.71 19.08
N PRO A 28 -13.23 -11.98 19.16
CA PRO A 28 -12.23 -11.12 18.53
C PRO A 28 -12.41 -11.01 17.01
N TRP A 29 -12.79 -12.10 16.34
CA TRP A 29 -13.06 -12.07 14.90
C TRP A 29 -14.30 -11.23 14.56
N LEU A 30 -15.41 -11.47 15.27
CA LEU A 30 -16.64 -10.68 15.12
C LEU A 30 -16.40 -9.20 15.37
N TYR A 31 -15.63 -8.87 16.42
CA TYR A 31 -15.24 -7.50 16.71
C TYR A 31 -14.47 -6.90 15.53
N ARG A 32 -13.36 -7.51 15.10
CA ARG A 32 -12.55 -7.01 13.98
C ARG A 32 -13.37 -6.78 12.73
N PHE A 33 -14.14 -7.79 12.29
CA PHE A 33 -15.01 -7.69 11.13
C PHE A 33 -16.03 -6.56 11.25
N SER A 34 -16.71 -6.45 12.41
CA SER A 34 -17.70 -5.39 12.62
C SER A 34 -17.06 -3.99 12.64
N THR A 35 -15.89 -3.85 13.26
CA THR A 35 -15.17 -2.57 13.30
C THR A 35 -14.63 -2.17 11.94
N GLU A 36 -14.11 -3.10 11.14
CA GLU A 36 -13.67 -2.85 9.76
C GLU A 36 -14.85 -2.43 8.89
N ARG A 37 -15.99 -3.14 8.97
CA ARG A 37 -17.19 -2.81 8.19
C ARG A 37 -17.76 -1.45 8.58
N TYR A 38 -17.79 -1.14 9.88
CA TYR A 38 -18.25 0.16 10.37
C TYR A 38 -17.30 1.29 9.98
N HIS A 39 -15.99 1.05 10.02
CA HIS A 39 -14.99 1.99 9.54
C HIS A 39 -15.19 2.30 8.06
N GLU A 40 -15.25 1.28 7.20
CA GLU A 40 -15.53 1.39 5.77
C GLU A 40 -16.82 2.18 5.49
N TYR A 41 -17.91 1.85 6.20
CA TYR A 41 -19.16 2.59 6.07
C TYR A 41 -18.99 4.07 6.45
N THR A 42 -18.32 4.36 7.56
CA THR A 42 -18.17 5.71 8.09
C THR A 42 -17.31 6.58 7.18
N ILE A 43 -16.15 6.10 6.74
CA ILE A 43 -15.24 6.86 5.86
C ILE A 43 -15.84 7.09 4.47
N ASN A 44 -16.83 6.28 4.07
CA ASN A 44 -17.48 6.38 2.78
C ASN A 44 -18.76 7.24 2.75
N LYS A 45 -19.22 7.78 3.89
CA LYS A 45 -20.38 8.68 3.90
C LYS A 45 -20.09 9.98 3.13
N PRO A 46 -21.05 10.53 2.37
CA PRO A 46 -20.86 11.79 1.64
C PRO A 46 -20.40 12.95 2.54
N GLU A 47 -21.02 13.11 3.70
CA GLU A 47 -20.66 14.13 4.70
C GLU A 47 -19.22 13.95 5.21
N TYR A 48 -18.80 12.70 5.43
CA TYR A 48 -17.45 12.40 5.86
C TYR A 48 -16.44 12.71 4.75
N LYS A 49 -16.70 12.28 3.51
CA LYS A 49 -15.83 12.55 2.35
C LYS A 49 -15.72 14.05 2.07
N ALA A 50 -16.82 14.79 2.19
CA ALA A 50 -16.82 16.24 1.99
C ALA A 50 -15.96 16.97 3.05
N ALA A 51 -15.96 16.49 4.29
CA ALA A 51 -15.19 17.10 5.38
C ALA A 51 -13.73 16.62 5.47
N ASN A 52 -13.43 15.39 5.05
CA ASN A 52 -12.12 14.73 5.30
C ASN A 52 -11.39 14.24 4.04
N GLY A 53 -12.01 14.32 2.87
CA GLY A 53 -11.51 13.69 1.64
C GLY A 53 -11.69 12.16 1.63
N HIS A 54 -11.04 11.49 0.68
CA HIS A 54 -11.07 10.04 0.54
C HIS A 54 -9.78 9.55 -0.12
N TRP A 55 -9.26 8.43 0.38
CA TRP A 55 -8.12 7.73 -0.21
C TRP A 55 -8.61 6.54 -0.99
N ASP A 56 -7.98 6.28 -2.13
CA ASP A 56 -8.24 5.10 -2.94
C ASP A 56 -6.91 4.55 -3.48
N PHE A 57 -6.92 3.26 -3.85
CA PHE A 57 -5.78 2.63 -4.49
C PHE A 57 -5.74 3.01 -5.97
N LEU A 58 -4.57 3.43 -6.43
CA LEU A 58 -4.29 3.51 -7.86
C LEU A 58 -3.93 2.12 -8.36
N ASP A 59 -4.79 1.50 -9.18
CA ASP A 59 -4.48 0.21 -9.78
C ASP A 59 -3.51 0.39 -10.96
N VAL A 60 -2.23 0.05 -10.72
CA VAL A 60 -1.19 0.09 -11.74
C VAL A 60 -1.06 -1.28 -12.39
N PRO A 61 -1.14 -1.42 -13.73
CA PRO A 61 -0.93 -2.68 -14.42
C PRO A 61 0.41 -3.31 -14.06
N SER A 62 0.43 -4.65 -13.90
CA SER A 62 1.57 -5.40 -13.36
C SER A 62 2.90 -5.12 -14.07
N GLU A 63 2.85 -4.91 -15.39
CA GLU A 63 3.96 -4.62 -16.28
C GLU A 63 4.57 -3.23 -16.02
N HIS A 64 3.77 -2.28 -15.55
CA HIS A 64 4.15 -0.91 -15.23
C HIS A 64 4.42 -0.70 -13.74
N ARG A 65 4.27 -1.73 -12.90
CA ARG A 65 4.65 -1.66 -11.49
C ARG A 65 6.16 -1.53 -11.37
N ILE A 66 6.58 -0.41 -10.78
CA ILE A 66 7.96 -0.11 -10.43
C ILE A 66 8.03 0.35 -8.98
N ASN A 67 9.20 0.22 -8.35
CA ASN A 67 9.44 0.82 -7.04
C ASN A 67 9.69 2.33 -7.22
N THR A 68 8.63 3.10 -7.44
CA THR A 68 8.71 4.54 -7.61
C THR A 68 9.32 5.19 -6.37
N ILE A 69 10.43 5.90 -6.55
CA ILE A 69 11.11 6.65 -5.47
C ILE A 69 10.89 8.15 -5.63
N HIS A 70 10.81 8.61 -6.88
CA HIS A 70 10.58 10.00 -7.23
C HIS A 70 9.32 10.13 -8.10
N ALA A 71 8.54 11.19 -7.87
CA ALA A 71 7.39 11.52 -8.69
C ALA A 71 7.36 13.02 -8.99
N ALA A 72 7.01 13.38 -10.23
CA ALA A 72 6.87 14.77 -10.64
C ALA A 72 5.64 14.95 -11.54
N LEU A 73 4.77 15.88 -11.17
CA LEU A 73 3.70 16.36 -12.05
C LEU A 73 4.33 17.23 -13.15
N LEU A 74 4.10 16.86 -14.41
CA LEU A 74 4.59 17.59 -15.57
C LEU A 74 3.58 18.66 -16.02
N HIS A 75 4.06 19.66 -16.77
CA HIS A 75 3.20 20.70 -17.35
C HIS A 75 2.12 20.17 -18.31
N THR A 76 2.23 18.91 -18.74
CA THR A 76 1.22 18.20 -19.56
C THR A 76 0.07 17.62 -18.74
N GLY A 77 0.10 17.73 -17.41
CA GLY A 77 -0.85 17.10 -16.49
C GLY A 77 -0.56 15.62 -16.21
N LYS A 78 0.43 15.02 -16.86
CA LYS A 78 0.90 13.66 -16.62
C LYS A 78 1.91 13.62 -15.48
N VAL A 79 2.05 12.48 -14.82
CA VAL A 79 2.98 12.27 -13.71
C VAL A 79 4.11 11.36 -14.16
N LEU A 80 5.35 11.84 -14.07
CA LEU A 80 6.54 11.01 -14.27
C LEU A 80 6.90 10.33 -12.94
N LEU A 81 6.91 9.00 -12.95
CA LEU A 81 7.32 8.15 -11.85
C LEU A 81 8.70 7.58 -12.16
N VAL A 82 9.71 7.88 -11.35
CA VAL A 82 11.09 7.44 -11.57
C VAL A 82 11.50 6.49 -10.45
N ALA A 83 11.88 5.27 -10.83
CA ALA A 83 12.45 4.29 -9.93
C ALA A 83 13.98 4.24 -10.04
N GLY A 84 14.52 4.36 -11.26
CA GLY A 84 15.88 3.91 -11.53
C GLY A 84 15.95 2.39 -11.30
N SER A 85 16.91 1.92 -10.52
CA SER A 85 16.93 0.53 -10.04
C SER A 85 15.89 0.25 -8.95
N GLY A 86 15.30 1.29 -8.34
CA GLY A 86 14.19 1.16 -7.38
C GLY A 86 14.61 0.61 -6.02
N ASN A 87 15.79 1.00 -5.53
CA ASN A 87 16.43 0.47 -4.33
C ASN A 87 16.52 -1.07 -4.33
N ASN A 88 16.82 -1.66 -5.48
CA ASN A 88 16.86 -3.10 -5.67
C ASN A 88 18.18 -3.52 -6.33
N GLN A 89 18.98 -4.31 -5.61
CA GLN A 89 20.27 -4.80 -6.07
C GLN A 89 20.19 -5.60 -7.37
N LYS A 90 19.18 -6.47 -7.52
CA LYS A 90 19.04 -7.30 -8.73
C LYS A 90 18.78 -6.45 -9.97
N ASN A 91 17.93 -5.42 -9.85
CA ASN A 91 17.67 -4.48 -10.93
C ASN A 91 18.92 -3.68 -11.29
N PHE A 92 19.69 -3.28 -10.27
CA PHE A 92 20.94 -2.56 -10.44
C PHE A 92 21.99 -3.38 -11.21
N ASP A 93 22.24 -4.61 -10.77
CA ASP A 93 23.21 -5.52 -11.39
C ASP A 93 22.84 -5.85 -12.84
N ALA A 94 21.53 -5.98 -13.11
CA ALA A 94 20.99 -6.18 -14.45
C ALA A 94 20.95 -4.91 -15.32
N LYS A 95 21.32 -3.75 -14.78
CA LYS A 95 21.17 -2.42 -15.42
C LYS A 95 19.72 -2.15 -15.89
N SER A 96 18.75 -2.70 -15.16
CA SER A 96 17.33 -2.50 -15.41
C SER A 96 16.86 -1.25 -14.66
N PHE A 97 16.91 -0.11 -15.35
CA PHE A 97 16.45 1.16 -14.81
C PHE A 97 15.12 1.55 -15.45
N ARG A 98 14.14 1.91 -14.63
CA ARG A 98 12.79 2.17 -15.11
C ARG A 98 12.24 3.51 -14.66
N SER A 99 11.45 4.09 -15.54
CA SER A 99 10.55 5.21 -15.26
C SER A 99 9.24 4.97 -16.01
N VAL A 100 8.12 5.39 -15.44
CA VAL A 100 6.78 5.24 -16.01
C VAL A 100 6.10 6.60 -16.03
N LEU A 101 5.51 6.95 -17.16
CA LEU A 101 4.65 8.11 -17.30
C LEU A 101 3.20 7.66 -17.12
N TRP A 102 2.53 8.23 -16.13
CA TRP A 102 1.11 8.00 -15.85
C TRP A 102 0.29 9.21 -16.31
N ASP A 103 -0.79 8.96 -17.05
CA ASP A 103 -1.81 9.96 -17.38
C ASP A 103 -3.02 9.81 -16.46
N PRO A 104 -3.23 10.71 -15.47
CA PRO A 104 -4.35 10.62 -14.54
C PRO A 104 -5.73 10.78 -15.19
N LYS A 105 -5.81 11.35 -16.40
CA LYS A 105 -7.09 11.57 -17.09
C LYS A 105 -7.57 10.34 -17.83
N THR A 106 -6.64 9.58 -18.41
CA THR A 106 -6.95 8.39 -19.22
C THR A 106 -6.56 7.08 -18.55
N GLU A 107 -5.93 7.14 -17.37
CA GLU A 107 -5.39 6.00 -16.62
C GLU A 107 -4.39 5.15 -17.44
N VAL A 108 -3.72 5.78 -18.41
CA VAL A 108 -2.73 5.12 -19.26
C VAL A 108 -1.36 5.24 -18.62
N PHE A 109 -0.62 4.13 -18.66
CA PHE A 109 0.78 4.04 -18.22
C PHE A 109 1.68 3.78 -19.43
N LYS A 110 2.88 4.38 -19.41
CA LYS A 110 3.86 4.22 -20.48
C LYS A 110 5.27 4.16 -19.90
N ASP A 111 6.03 3.13 -20.25
CA ASP A 111 7.45 3.07 -19.89
C ASP A 111 8.26 4.14 -20.64
N ILE A 112 9.16 4.79 -19.91
CA ILE A 112 10.08 5.80 -20.41
C ILE A 112 11.51 5.22 -20.35
N PRO A 113 12.23 5.16 -21.48
CA PRO A 113 13.62 4.72 -21.50
C PRO A 113 14.47 5.50 -20.49
N THR A 114 15.09 4.78 -19.56
CA THR A 114 15.84 5.35 -18.44
C THR A 114 17.31 4.89 -18.56
N PRO A 115 18.21 5.70 -19.15
CA PRO A 115 19.54 5.22 -19.55
C PRO A 115 20.54 5.09 -18.39
N LYS A 116 20.24 5.68 -17.23
CA LYS A 116 21.10 5.74 -16.05
C LYS A 116 20.28 5.49 -14.80
N ASP A 117 20.94 5.01 -13.75
CA ASP A 117 20.26 4.83 -12.48
C ASP A 117 20.03 6.18 -11.79
N MET A 118 18.83 6.73 -11.98
CA MET A 118 18.38 7.96 -11.33
C MET A 118 17.85 7.73 -9.91
N PHE A 119 17.97 6.51 -9.37
CA PHE A 119 17.77 6.29 -7.94
C PHE A 119 18.74 7.18 -7.13
N CYS A 120 18.22 7.88 -6.11
CA CYS A 120 18.92 8.93 -5.34
C CYS A 120 19.29 10.23 -6.11
N ALA A 121 18.78 10.45 -7.32
CA ALA A 121 18.93 11.74 -7.99
C ALA A 121 18.13 12.85 -7.29
N GLY A 122 18.56 14.10 -7.45
CA GLY A 122 17.74 15.28 -7.18
C GLY A 122 17.07 15.76 -8.47
N HIS A 123 15.92 16.40 -8.36
CA HIS A 123 15.22 16.95 -9.53
C HIS A 123 14.47 18.26 -9.24
N THR A 124 14.39 19.13 -10.24
CA THR A 124 13.62 20.38 -10.17
C THR A 124 13.05 20.77 -11.52
N GLN A 125 11.94 21.48 -11.52
CA GLN A 125 11.32 22.00 -12.74
C GLN A 125 12.04 23.27 -13.18
N LEU A 126 12.33 23.36 -14.48
CA LEU A 126 12.91 24.54 -15.12
C LEU A 126 11.81 25.48 -15.64
N PRO A 127 12.13 26.77 -15.89
CA PRO A 127 11.16 27.75 -16.41
C PRO A 127 10.56 27.38 -17.78
N ASP A 128 11.26 26.57 -18.59
CA ASP A 128 10.77 26.09 -19.89
C ASP A 128 9.87 24.84 -19.78
N GLY A 129 9.54 24.42 -18.55
CA GLY A 129 8.68 23.28 -18.26
C GLY A 129 9.39 21.93 -18.25
N LYS A 130 10.69 21.87 -18.61
CA LYS A 130 11.48 20.64 -18.51
C LYS A 130 11.76 20.28 -17.05
N LEU A 131 11.99 19.00 -16.80
CA LEU A 131 12.44 18.50 -15.50
C LEU A 131 13.94 18.23 -15.58
N LEU A 132 14.74 19.01 -14.84
CA LEU A 132 16.15 18.72 -14.63
C LEU A 132 16.25 17.59 -13.60
N ILE A 133 16.96 16.52 -13.95
CA ILE A 133 17.30 15.42 -13.04
C ILE A 133 18.81 15.27 -13.03
N ALA A 134 19.43 15.31 -11.85
CA ALA A 134 20.88 15.27 -11.69
C ALA A 134 21.31 14.39 -10.51
N GLY A 135 22.46 13.73 -10.67
CA GLY A 135 22.95 12.74 -9.71
C GLY A 135 22.44 11.34 -10.02
N GLY A 136 22.23 10.54 -8.98
CA GLY A 136 21.86 9.14 -9.10
C GLY A 136 22.81 8.22 -8.34
N THR A 137 22.74 6.92 -8.62
CA THR A 137 23.51 5.89 -7.89
C THR A 137 24.46 5.17 -8.83
N LYS A 138 25.73 5.07 -8.42
CA LYS A 138 26.76 4.32 -9.16
C LYS A 138 27.00 2.91 -8.59
N ARG A 139 26.65 2.66 -7.33
CA ARG A 139 26.73 1.37 -6.66
C ARG A 139 25.96 1.39 -5.34
N TYR A 140 25.53 0.22 -4.90
CA TYR A 140 25.10 -0.01 -3.53
C TYR A 140 26.27 -0.62 -2.75
N GLU A 141 26.77 0.09 -1.75
CA GLU A 141 27.82 -0.43 -0.87
C GLU A 141 27.18 -1.20 0.29
N LYS A 142 27.79 -2.32 0.68
CA LYS A 142 27.59 -2.92 2.01
C LYS A 142 28.73 -2.40 2.87
N LEU A 143 28.39 -1.61 3.90
CA LEU A 143 29.33 -1.19 4.94
C LEU A 143 29.64 -2.37 5.86
#